data_AF-W7PVE8-F1
#
_entry.id   AF-W7PVE8-F1
#
_cell.length_a   1.000
_cell.length_b   1.000
_cell.length_c   1.000
_cell.angle_alpha   90.00
_cell.angle_beta   90.00
_cell.angle_gamma   90.00
#
_symmetry.space_group_name_H-M   'P 1'
#
loop_
_entity.id
_entity.type
_entity.pdbx_description
1 polymer ?
#
loop_
_entity_poly.entity_id
_entity_poly.type
_entity_poly.pdbx_seq_one_letter_code
_entity_poly.pdbx_strand_id
1 'polypeptide(L)'
;MNAVYHYTSERHHLPAILSSGELRGRADMPGYHPLVWFSAHPFWEPTATQLRMVGGLIVPQTFEELYDVFGCVRFTLPANDVRLMDWRRACKFAGIPRRDRWAMEAVGIEVGGDPRHWLALAGPVPLEELRAERLEGGQWLPLEVTT
;
A
#
# COMPACT_ATOMS: atom_id res chain seq x y z
N MET A 1 14.86 3.97 -10.17
CA MET A 1 13.94 3.12 -9.40
C MET A 1 13.57 1.95 -10.30
N ASN A 2 13.68 0.71 -9.83
CA ASN A 2 13.41 -0.47 -10.65
C ASN A 2 12.00 -1.03 -10.43
N ALA A 3 11.44 -0.77 -9.25
CA ALA A 3 10.18 -1.35 -8.78
C ALA A 3 9.44 -0.40 -7.83
N VAL A 4 8.15 -0.64 -7.66
CA VAL A 4 7.25 0.01 -6.69
C VAL A 4 6.46 -1.07 -5.96
N TYR A 5 6.05 -0.77 -4.72
CA TYR A 5 5.63 -1.79 -3.76
C TYR A 5 4.25 -1.51 -3.20
N HIS A 6 3.36 -2.50 -3.27
CA HIS A 6 2.14 -2.53 -2.48
C HIS A 6 2.38 -3.35 -1.22
N TYR A 7 2.40 -2.69 -0.06
CA TYR A 7 2.62 -3.33 1.22
C TYR A 7 1.32 -3.87 1.80
N THR A 8 1.37 -5.07 2.38
CA THR A 8 0.22 -5.72 3.00
C THR A 8 0.63 -6.58 4.21
N SER A 9 -0.34 -6.91 5.04
CA SER A 9 -0.12 -7.76 6.21
C SER A 9 -0.30 -9.23 5.84
N GLU A 10 0.67 -10.04 6.26
CA GLU A 10 0.71 -11.45 5.88
C GLU A 10 -0.43 -12.27 6.52
N ARG A 11 -0.61 -12.15 7.83
CA ARG A 11 -1.60 -12.97 8.56
C ARG A 11 -3.04 -12.46 8.43
N HIS A 12 -3.25 -11.25 7.92
CA HIS A 12 -4.56 -10.62 7.88
C HIS A 12 -5.08 -10.43 6.46
N HIS A 13 -4.39 -9.66 5.61
CA HIS A 13 -4.91 -9.32 4.28
C HIS A 13 -4.45 -10.29 3.17
N LEU A 14 -3.26 -10.88 3.28
CA LEU A 14 -2.73 -11.78 2.24
C LEU A 14 -3.68 -12.94 1.89
N PRO A 15 -4.32 -13.66 2.84
CA PRO A 15 -5.19 -14.78 2.47
C PRO A 15 -6.36 -14.37 1.57
N ALA A 16 -6.94 -13.20 1.83
CA ALA A 16 -8.03 -12.66 1.00
C ALA A 16 -7.53 -12.22 -0.38
N ILE A 17 -6.33 -11.61 -0.45
CA ILE A 17 -5.70 -11.23 -1.71
C ILE A 17 -5.44 -12.47 -2.57
N LEU A 18 -4.80 -13.50 -2.00
CA LEU A 18 -4.52 -14.77 -2.70
C LEU A 18 -5.81 -15.44 -3.17
N SER A 19 -6.81 -15.52 -2.30
CA SER A 19 -8.11 -16.11 -2.66
C SER A 19 -8.83 -15.36 -3.78
N SER A 20 -8.55 -14.06 -3.97
CA SER A 20 -9.16 -13.25 -5.02
C SER A 20 -8.36 -13.22 -6.33
N GLY A 21 -7.08 -13.58 -6.28
CA GLY A 21 -6.18 -13.52 -7.43
C GLY A 21 -5.78 -12.11 -7.87
N GLU A 22 -6.13 -11.06 -7.11
CA GLU A 22 -5.83 -9.67 -7.47
C GLU A 22 -5.68 -8.73 -6.26
N LEU A 23 -4.91 -7.66 -6.43
CA LEU A 23 -4.96 -6.51 -5.53
C LEU A 23 -6.17 -5.65 -5.84
N ARG A 24 -6.90 -5.21 -4.81
CA ARG A 24 -8.08 -4.35 -4.95
C ARG A 24 -7.92 -3.08 -4.15
N GLY A 25 -8.29 -1.96 -4.76
CA GLY A 25 -8.46 -0.71 -4.06
C GLY A 25 -9.66 -0.76 -3.12
N ARG A 26 -9.62 0.06 -2.06
CA ARG A 26 -10.74 0.22 -1.13
C ARG A 26 -11.95 0.82 -1.88
N ALA A 27 -13.10 0.16 -1.81
CA ALA A 27 -14.30 0.50 -2.59
C ALA A 27 -15.55 0.81 -1.74
N ASP A 28 -15.38 0.99 -0.43
CA ASP A 28 -16.47 1.26 0.52
C ASP A 28 -16.78 2.76 0.71
N MET A 29 -16.05 3.66 0.04
CA MET A 29 -16.27 5.12 0.10
C MET A 29 -17.09 5.60 -1.10
N PRO A 30 -18.37 5.97 -0.92
CA PRO A 30 -19.21 6.47 -2.00
C PRO A 30 -18.61 7.72 -2.66
N GLY A 31 -18.64 7.77 -3.99
CA GLY A 31 -18.18 8.93 -4.76
C GLY A 31 -16.68 8.98 -5.06
N TYR A 32 -15.89 8.01 -4.56
CA TYR A 32 -14.46 7.90 -4.86
C TYR A 32 -14.18 6.70 -5.76
N HIS A 33 -13.26 6.86 -6.70
CA HIS A 33 -12.79 5.74 -7.52
C HIS A 33 -11.71 4.95 -6.78
N PRO A 34 -11.87 3.62 -6.60
CA PRO A 34 -10.89 2.79 -5.91
C PRO A 34 -9.52 2.82 -6.63
N LEU A 35 -8.47 2.92 -5.84
CA LEU A 35 -7.08 2.88 -6.29
C LEU A 35 -6.30 1.79 -5.55
N VAL A 36 -5.44 1.08 -6.27
CA VAL A 36 -4.40 0.23 -5.67
C VAL A 36 -3.16 1.08 -5.50
N TRP A 37 -2.77 1.32 -4.25
CA TRP A 37 -1.64 2.17 -3.91
C TRP A 37 -0.33 1.38 -3.90
N PHE A 38 0.71 2.01 -4.44
CA PHE A 38 2.09 1.54 -4.42
C PHE A 38 2.98 2.65 -3.85
N SER A 39 4.13 2.27 -3.32
CA SER A 39 5.17 3.20 -2.90
C SER A 39 6.51 2.86 -3.53
N ALA A 40 7.26 3.89 -3.92
CA ALA A 40 8.67 3.77 -4.31
C ALA A 40 9.65 3.83 -3.13
N HIS A 41 9.16 3.89 -1.89
CA HIS A 41 9.99 3.93 -0.70
C HIS A 41 10.92 2.70 -0.64
N PRO A 42 12.23 2.87 -0.33
CA PRO A 42 13.24 1.82 -0.52
C PRO A 42 13.07 0.57 0.36
N PHE A 43 12.33 0.68 1.48
CA PHE A 43 12.17 -0.43 2.42
C PHE A 43 10.72 -0.62 2.90
N TRP A 44 10.16 0.39 3.59
CA TRP A 44 8.78 0.40 4.09
C TRP A 44 8.17 1.79 3.94
N GLU A 45 6.96 1.92 3.40
CA GLU A 45 6.25 3.20 3.32
C GLU A 45 5.65 3.57 4.68
N PRO A 46 6.10 4.64 5.37
CA PRO A 46 5.63 4.94 6.72
C PRO A 46 4.12 5.16 6.84
N THR A 47 3.50 5.70 5.77
CA THR A 47 2.04 5.90 5.71
C THR A 47 1.22 4.62 5.59
N ALA A 48 1.87 3.47 5.29
CA ALA A 48 1.21 2.17 5.26
C ALA A 48 1.03 1.56 6.66
N THR A 49 1.65 2.15 7.70
CA THR A 49 1.47 1.70 9.09
C THR A 49 0.09 2.12 9.59
N GLN A 50 -0.80 1.14 9.74
CA GLN A 50 -2.17 1.39 10.20
C GLN A 50 -2.22 1.67 11.70
N LEU A 51 -3.14 2.54 12.11
CA LEU A 51 -3.45 2.77 13.52
C LEU A 51 -4.06 1.51 14.15
N ARG A 52 -3.81 1.32 15.44
CA ARG A 52 -4.29 0.15 16.20
C ARG A 52 -5.41 0.54 17.15
N MET A 53 -6.38 -0.35 17.33
CA MET A 53 -7.41 -0.22 18.37
C MET A 53 -6.96 -0.94 19.65
N VAL A 54 -6.87 -0.24 20.78
CA VAL A 54 -6.52 -0.80 22.09
C VAL A 54 -7.53 -0.33 23.12
N GLY A 55 -8.32 -1.25 23.68
CA GLY A 55 -9.33 -0.92 24.71
C GLY A 55 -10.37 0.12 24.25
N GLY A 56 -10.67 0.18 22.94
CA GLY A 56 -11.58 1.17 22.36
C GLY A 56 -10.94 2.51 21.99
N LEU A 57 -9.63 2.67 22.17
CA LEU A 57 -8.87 3.85 21.76
C LEU A 57 -8.06 3.57 20.50
N ILE A 58 -8.05 4.53 19.57
CA ILE A 58 -7.17 4.51 18.40
C ILE A 58 -5.81 5.06 18.83
N VAL A 59 -4.76 4.24 18.71
CA VAL A 59 -3.40 4.60 19.08
C VAL A 59 -2.45 4.47 17.87
N PRO A 60 -1.41 5.31 17.77
CA PRO A 60 -0.32 5.09 16.84
C PRO A 60 0.34 3.73 17.08
N GLN A 61 0.91 3.16 16.02
CA GLN A 61 1.62 1.89 16.04
C GLN A 61 2.89 2.06 15.19
N THR A 62 3.98 1.38 15.57
CA THR A 62 5.20 1.34 14.76
C THR A 62 5.15 0.25 13.69
N PHE A 63 6.05 0.32 12.72
CA PHE A 63 6.17 -0.75 11.72
C PHE A 63 6.54 -2.10 12.37
N GLU A 64 7.44 -2.09 13.35
CA GLU A 64 7.90 -3.27 14.08
C GLU A 64 6.73 -3.94 14.81
N GLU A 65 5.90 -3.16 15.50
CA GLU A 65 4.69 -3.67 16.15
C GLU A 65 3.70 -4.28 15.14
N LEU A 66 3.56 -3.68 13.96
CA LEU A 66 2.74 -4.22 12.87
C LEU A 66 3.28 -5.58 12.39
N TYR A 67 4.58 -5.62 12.16
CA TYR A 67 5.29 -6.78 11.67
C TYR A 67 5.24 -7.94 12.68
N ASP A 68 5.47 -7.67 13.95
CA ASP A 68 5.46 -8.69 15.00
C ASP A 68 4.09 -9.37 15.12
N VAL A 69 3.01 -8.61 14.97
CA VAL A 69 1.63 -9.13 15.09
C VAL A 69 1.14 -9.78 13.80
N PHE A 70 1.44 -9.19 12.64
CA PHE A 70 0.82 -9.60 11.38
C PHE A 70 1.78 -10.18 10.34
N GLY A 71 3.09 -9.98 10.48
CA GLY A 71 4.03 -10.21 9.39
C GLY A 71 3.82 -9.19 8.27
N CYS A 72 4.75 -9.15 7.31
CA CYS A 72 4.70 -8.18 6.23
C CYS A 72 5.06 -8.82 4.90
N VAL A 73 4.21 -8.57 3.90
CA VAL A 73 4.41 -8.96 2.51
C VAL A 73 4.28 -7.72 1.65
N ARG A 74 4.99 -7.69 0.53
CA ARG A 74 4.80 -6.69 -0.51
C ARG A 74 4.62 -7.34 -1.86
N PHE A 75 3.82 -6.69 -2.70
CA PHE A 75 3.70 -7.00 -4.11
C PHE A 75 4.44 -5.95 -4.93
N THR A 76 5.19 -6.41 -5.91
CA THR A 76 6.15 -5.61 -6.64
C THR A 76 5.73 -5.48 -8.10
N LEU A 77 5.70 -4.23 -8.58
CA LEU A 77 5.41 -3.85 -9.95
C LEU A 77 6.61 -3.09 -10.54
N PRO A 78 6.92 -3.22 -11.85
CA PRO A 78 7.95 -2.41 -12.49
C PRO A 78 7.67 -0.91 -12.34
N ALA A 79 8.69 -0.13 -11.96
CA ALA A 79 8.53 1.32 -11.76
C ALA A 79 8.23 2.11 -13.05
N ASN A 80 8.41 1.48 -14.21
CA ASN A 80 8.12 2.03 -15.53
C ASN A 80 6.77 1.57 -16.11
N ASP A 81 5.92 0.91 -15.31
CA ASP A 81 4.57 0.55 -15.74
C ASP A 81 3.79 1.81 -16.14
N VAL A 82 3.34 1.86 -17.40
CA VAL A 82 2.69 3.04 -18.01
C VAL A 82 1.34 3.39 -17.39
N ARG A 83 0.74 2.46 -16.63
CA ARG A 83 -0.54 2.66 -15.95
C ARG A 83 -0.35 3.44 -14.64
N LEU A 84 0.87 3.51 -14.08
CA LEU A 84 1.15 4.18 -12.82
C LEU A 84 0.82 5.67 -12.91
N MET A 85 0.04 6.12 -11.93
CA MET A 85 -0.25 7.53 -11.70
C MET A 85 0.58 8.03 -10.53
N ASP A 86 1.24 9.18 -10.70
CA ASP A 86 1.77 9.94 -9.57
C ASP A 86 0.64 10.37 -8.63
N TRP A 87 0.99 10.69 -7.39
CA TRP A 87 0.07 11.15 -6.35
C TRP A 87 -0.97 12.18 -6.86
N ARG A 88 -0.54 13.21 -7.60
CA ARG A 88 -1.45 14.27 -8.07
C ARG A 88 -2.45 13.75 -9.08
N ARG A 89 -2.01 12.93 -10.04
CA ARG A 89 -2.85 12.31 -11.06
C ARG A 89 -3.80 11.29 -10.43
N ALA A 90 -3.32 10.50 -9.47
CA ALA A 90 -4.12 9.53 -8.72
C ALA A 90 -5.22 10.23 -7.92
N CYS A 91 -4.90 11.28 -7.14
CA CYS A 91 -5.93 12.06 -6.43
C CYS A 91 -6.98 12.64 -7.36
N LYS A 92 -6.57 13.18 -8.51
CA LYS A 92 -7.50 13.71 -9.52
C LYS A 92 -8.41 12.60 -10.06
N PHE A 93 -7.86 11.44 -10.37
CA PHE A 93 -8.63 10.27 -10.83
C PHE A 93 -9.62 9.80 -9.76
N ALA A 94 -9.20 9.72 -8.49
CA ALA A 94 -10.04 9.30 -7.38
C ALA A 94 -11.10 10.32 -6.97
N GLY A 95 -11.09 11.55 -7.52
CA GLY A 95 -12.01 12.62 -7.12
C GLY A 95 -11.63 13.27 -5.79
N ILE A 96 -10.40 13.12 -5.30
CA ILE A 96 -9.94 13.71 -4.04
C ILE A 96 -9.79 15.22 -4.20
N PRO A 97 -10.53 16.04 -3.42
CA PRO A 97 -10.41 17.50 -3.48
C PRO A 97 -9.02 17.99 -3.10
N ARG A 98 -8.61 19.13 -3.67
CA ARG A 98 -7.30 19.74 -3.41
C ARG A 98 -7.02 19.98 -1.92
N ARG A 99 -8.03 20.41 -1.16
CA ARG A 99 -7.91 20.65 0.29
C ARG A 99 -7.56 19.34 1.02
N ASP A 100 -8.29 18.28 0.71
CA ASP A 100 -8.12 16.99 1.39
C ASP A 100 -6.78 16.35 1.00
N ARG A 101 -6.36 16.50 -0.27
CA ARG A 101 -5.02 16.12 -0.72
C ARG A 101 -3.93 16.80 0.12
N TRP A 102 -4.02 18.10 0.38
CA TRP A 102 -3.04 18.81 1.20
C TRP A 102 -3.03 18.34 2.66
N ALA A 103 -4.20 18.05 3.22
CA ALA A 103 -4.30 17.48 4.56
C ALA A 103 -3.63 16.10 4.63
N MET A 104 -3.88 15.24 3.63
CA MET A 104 -3.24 13.92 3.52
C MET A 104 -1.72 14.03 3.35
N GLU A 105 -1.24 14.96 2.51
CA GLU A 105 0.20 15.23 2.34
C GLU A 105 0.83 15.65 3.67
N ALA A 106 0.20 16.58 4.40
CA ALA A 106 0.72 17.07 5.68
C ALA A 106 0.85 15.94 6.72
N VAL A 107 -0.20 15.14 6.90
CA VAL A 107 -0.19 13.99 7.82
C VAL A 107 0.83 12.94 7.38
N GLY A 108 0.90 12.65 6.08
CA GLY A 108 1.85 11.67 5.56
C GLY A 108 3.30 12.10 5.76
N ILE A 109 3.61 13.38 5.57
CA ILE A 109 4.94 13.96 5.81
C ILE A 109 5.28 13.92 7.31
N GLU A 110 4.31 14.21 8.19
CA GLU A 110 4.51 14.17 9.64
C GLU A 110 4.95 12.78 10.13
N VAL A 111 4.47 11.71 9.51
CA VAL A 111 4.87 10.32 9.83
C VAL A 111 6.06 9.83 9.00
N GLY A 112 6.72 10.71 8.23
CA GLY A 112 7.93 10.40 7.47
C GLY A 112 7.70 9.90 6.03
N GLY A 113 6.47 9.92 5.53
CA GLY A 113 6.14 9.63 4.15
C GLY A 113 6.57 10.72 3.17
N ASP A 114 6.68 10.37 1.89
CA ASP A 114 7.01 11.30 0.81
C ASP A 114 6.01 11.15 -0.35
N PRO A 115 5.19 12.17 -0.64
CA PRO A 115 4.22 12.14 -1.74
C PRO A 115 4.81 11.82 -3.11
N ARG A 116 6.12 12.02 -3.31
CA ARG A 116 6.81 11.65 -4.57
C ARG A 116 6.97 10.15 -4.72
N HIS A 117 6.87 9.39 -3.64
CA HIS A 117 6.90 7.93 -3.67
C HIS A 117 5.51 7.32 -3.83
N TRP A 118 4.44 8.07 -3.56
CA TRP A 118 3.07 7.55 -3.62
C TRP A 118 2.56 7.48 -5.05
N LEU A 119 2.25 6.27 -5.48
CA LEU A 119 1.82 5.94 -6.83
C LEU A 119 0.54 5.11 -6.74
N ALA A 120 -0.25 5.10 -7.81
CA ALA A 120 -1.42 4.24 -7.83
C ALA A 120 -1.77 3.73 -9.22
N LEU A 121 -2.46 2.58 -9.23
CA LEU A 121 -3.17 2.05 -10.38
C LEU A 121 -4.68 2.18 -10.16
N ALA A 122 -5.39 2.42 -11.27
CA ALA A 122 -6.85 2.38 -11.30
C ALA A 122 -7.34 0.95 -11.52
N GLY A 123 -8.33 0.53 -10.74
CA GLY A 123 -8.90 -0.82 -10.84
C GLY A 123 -8.05 -1.90 -10.17
N PRO A 124 -8.52 -3.16 -10.23
CA PRO A 124 -7.79 -4.30 -9.67
C PRO A 124 -6.52 -4.60 -10.46
N VAL A 125 -5.52 -5.18 -9.79
CA VAL A 125 -4.25 -5.61 -10.39
C VAL A 125 -4.09 -7.11 -10.20
N PRO A 126 -4.15 -7.92 -11.28
CA PRO A 126 -3.97 -9.37 -11.19
C PRO A 126 -2.63 -9.75 -10.54
N LEU A 127 -2.62 -10.77 -9.68
CA LEU A 127 -1.39 -11.23 -9.03
C LEU A 127 -0.38 -11.82 -10.01
N GLU A 128 -0.83 -12.33 -11.15
CA GLU A 128 0.05 -12.82 -12.24
C GLU A 128 0.94 -11.73 -12.84
N GLU A 129 0.58 -10.45 -12.67
CA GLU A 129 1.38 -9.31 -13.11
C GLU A 129 2.43 -8.88 -12.06
N LEU A 130 2.37 -9.47 -10.86
CA LEU A 130 3.09 -9.02 -9.68
C LEU A 130 4.07 -10.08 -9.19
N ARG A 131 5.14 -9.63 -8.53
CA ARG A 131 6.00 -10.51 -7.72
C ARG A 131 5.68 -10.29 -6.26
N ALA A 132 5.55 -11.35 -5.48
CA ALA A 132 5.36 -11.24 -4.04
C ALA A 132 6.69 -11.46 -3.31
N GLU A 133 6.91 -10.69 -2.25
CA GLU A 133 8.05 -10.83 -1.34
C GLU A 133 7.57 -10.76 0.10
N ARG A 134 8.11 -11.60 0.98
CA ARG A 134 7.88 -11.56 2.42
C ARG A 134 9.09 -10.93 3.11
N LEU A 135 8.84 -10.12 4.13
CA LEU A 135 9.89 -9.65 5.02
C LEU A 135 10.24 -10.73 6.05
N GLU A 136 11.48 -11.21 6.06
CA GLU A 136 12.01 -12.11 7.07
C GLU A 136 13.42 -11.64 7.49
N GLY A 137 13.67 -11.51 8.79
CA GLY A 137 14.99 -11.09 9.29
C GLY A 137 15.48 -9.74 8.76
N GLY A 138 14.57 -8.82 8.43
CA GLY A 138 14.90 -7.53 7.83
C GLY A 138 15.21 -7.57 6.33
N GLN A 139 14.98 -8.71 5.66
CA GLN A 139 15.21 -8.89 4.24
C GLN A 139 13.94 -9.29 3.51
N TRP A 140 13.75 -8.73 2.31
CA TRP A 140 12.66 -9.11 1.42
C TRP A 140 13.06 -10.37 0.65
N LEU A 141 12.38 -11.48 0.92
CA LEU A 141 12.59 -12.78 0.28
C LEU A 141 11.43 -13.08 -0.67
N PRO A 142 11.68 -13.71 -1.84
CA PRO A 142 10.62 -14.12 -2.74
C PRO A 142 9.57 -14.99 -2.02
N LEU A 143 8.29 -14.70 -2.28
CA LEU A 143 7.16 -15.47 -1.80
C LEU A 143 6.45 -16.10 -3.00
N GLU A 144 6.43 -17.43 -3.06
CA GLU A 144 5.63 -18.14 -4.04
C GLU A 144 4.14 -17.96 -3.72
N VAL A 145 3.43 -17.29 -4.61
CA VAL A 145 1.99 -17.07 -4.52
C VAL A 145 1.31 -18.01 -5.52
N THR A 146 0.89 -19.17 -5.04
CA THR A 146 0.06 -20.10 -5.83
C THR A 146 -1.38 -19.59 -5.80
N THR A 147 -1.93 -19.34 -7.00
CA THR A 147 -3.34 -18.97 -7.21
C THR A 147 -4.22 -20.20 -7.36
#